data_AF-V8C5H8-F1
#
_entry.id   AF-V8C5H8-F1
#
_cell.length_a   1.000
_cell.length_b   1.000
_cell.length_c   1.000
_cell.angle_alpha   90.00
_cell.angle_beta   90.00
_cell.angle_gamma   90.00
#
_symmetry.space_group_name_H-M   'P 1'
#
loop_
_entity.id
_entity.type
_entity.pdbx_description
1 polymer ?
#
loop_
_entity_poly.entity_id
_entity_poly.type
_entity_poly.pdbx_seq_one_letter_code
_entity_poly.pdbx_strand_id
1 'polypeptide(L)'
;MHLQNTLELLPDSDPVAFERLLELTDQGQFELIYPDDLKQGKIRLIYMMNDAAESFLAFEQARMKGKYKKDFEGEIEAELHLMKDQQEYGLIIRQAENVFTLFFRNLTVETRLYNYGEIGHFWISGYEYLRQIEYKASIIRDKREYLGNDFCNETERKLAELADFPPLNYCCYPSVSEQYIFYRDDPWSPSEEAMDVMEELLEKVDDRRMLRILRLYRRHPYKVLARYMARMFHRSSHDKIVDLLQEMIVEAAKTYPKRRLQTDEKVRYEKLRKKAEMRKNELESQGIRATIFCEEPFEAVRDSVDLKVYLMIWKRRTFNRKVRIEEII
;
A
#
# COMPACT_ATOMS: atom_id res chain seq x y z
N MET A 1 10.90 -25.29 10.03
CA MET A 1 9.44 -25.25 9.80
C MET A 1 8.76 -26.34 10.64
N HIS A 2 8.20 -25.96 11.80
CA HIS A 2 7.19 -26.72 12.55
C HIS A 2 6.74 -25.91 13.79
N LEU A 3 5.90 -24.90 13.57
CA LEU A 3 4.96 -24.44 14.61
C LEU A 3 3.67 -25.26 14.44
N GLN A 4 3.76 -26.58 14.66
CA GLN A 4 2.64 -27.52 14.48
C GLN A 4 1.99 -27.95 15.79
N ASN A 5 2.23 -27.22 16.87
CA ASN A 5 1.55 -27.43 18.14
C ASN A 5 0.40 -26.43 18.23
N THR A 6 -0.82 -26.94 18.45
CA THR A 6 -1.98 -26.19 18.94
C THR A 6 -1.51 -25.10 19.90
N LEU A 7 -1.55 -23.85 19.44
CA LEU A 7 -1.12 -22.70 20.23
C LEU A 7 -2.05 -22.63 21.43
N GLU A 8 -1.57 -23.05 22.61
CA GLU A 8 -2.31 -22.87 23.84
C GLU A 8 -2.27 -21.38 24.17
N LEU A 9 -3.42 -20.72 24.00
CA LEU A 9 -3.61 -19.32 24.31
C LEU A 9 -4.12 -19.14 25.73
N LEU A 10 -3.67 -18.08 26.40
CA LEU A 10 -4.28 -17.58 27.62
C LEU A 10 -5.72 -17.13 27.32
N PRO A 11 -6.67 -17.26 28.27
CA PRO A 11 -8.10 -17.03 28.04
C PRO A 11 -8.48 -15.68 27.41
N ASP A 12 -7.71 -14.62 27.70
CA ASP A 12 -7.98 -13.25 27.21
C ASP A 12 -7.12 -12.88 25.98
N SER A 13 -6.47 -13.85 25.34
CA SER A 13 -5.62 -13.60 24.16
C SER A 13 -6.45 -13.37 22.91
N ASP A 14 -6.01 -12.46 22.04
CA ASP A 14 -6.57 -12.25 20.71
C ASP A 14 -6.00 -13.28 19.71
N PRO A 15 -6.76 -14.31 19.28
CA PRO A 15 -6.23 -15.36 18.41
C PRO A 15 -5.73 -14.82 17.07
N VAL A 16 -6.36 -13.78 16.53
CA VAL A 16 -5.99 -13.16 15.24
C VAL A 16 -4.60 -12.53 15.33
N ALA A 17 -4.28 -11.92 16.46
CA ALA A 17 -2.96 -11.33 16.67
C ALA A 17 -1.85 -12.39 16.70
N PHE A 18 -2.12 -13.56 17.27
CA PHE A 18 -1.18 -14.68 17.29
C PHE A 18 -1.05 -15.37 15.93
N GLU A 19 -2.14 -15.54 15.19
CA GLU A 19 -2.09 -16.06 13.81
C GLU A 19 -1.18 -15.18 12.93
N ARG A 20 -1.37 -13.86 12.99
CA ARG A 20 -0.52 -12.89 12.27
C ARG A 20 0.93 -12.90 12.71
N LEU A 21 1.20 -13.14 14.00
CA LEU A 21 2.56 -13.30 14.49
C LEU A 21 3.23 -14.52 13.86
N LEU A 22 2.52 -15.64 13.79
CA LEU A 22 3.02 -16.87 13.17
C LEU A 22 3.30 -16.65 11.69
N GLU A 23 2.36 -16.02 10.96
CA GLU A 23 2.52 -15.68 9.54
C GLU A 23 3.78 -14.84 9.28
N LEU A 24 4.00 -13.76 10.04
CA LEU A 24 5.20 -12.93 9.93
C LEU A 24 6.47 -13.74 10.17
N THR A 25 6.48 -14.57 11.21
CA THR A 25 7.65 -15.37 11.56
C THR A 25 7.95 -16.46 10.53
N ASP A 26 6.94 -17.08 9.95
CA ASP A 26 7.11 -18.08 8.88
C ASP A 26 7.61 -17.43 7.58
N GLN A 27 7.26 -16.17 7.33
CA GLN A 27 7.78 -15.36 6.22
C GLN A 27 9.17 -14.79 6.51
N GLY A 28 9.72 -14.97 7.71
CA GLY A 28 10.98 -14.38 8.14
C GLY A 28 10.95 -12.85 8.26
N GLN A 29 9.76 -12.25 8.28
CA GLN A 29 9.57 -10.80 8.41
C GLN A 29 9.50 -10.42 9.88
N PHE A 30 10.52 -9.72 10.37
CA PHE A 30 10.57 -9.33 11.79
C PHE A 30 11.19 -7.95 11.99
N GLU A 31 10.38 -6.90 11.88
CA GLU A 31 10.80 -5.51 12.05
C GLU A 31 10.15 -4.86 13.27
N LEU A 32 10.94 -4.69 14.33
CA LEU A 32 10.49 -3.96 15.51
C LEU A 32 10.62 -2.45 15.30
N ILE A 33 9.61 -1.70 15.70
CA ILE A 33 9.72 -0.24 15.84
C ILE A 33 10.64 0.02 17.02
N TYR A 34 11.79 0.65 16.72
CA TYR A 34 12.93 0.74 17.63
C TYR A 34 12.48 1.28 18.99
N PRO A 35 12.68 0.53 20.08
CA PRO A 35 12.04 0.82 21.33
C PRO A 35 12.90 1.80 22.14
N ASP A 36 12.95 3.06 21.72
CA ASP A 36 13.35 4.14 22.64
C ASP A 36 12.32 4.25 23.81
N ASP A 37 11.12 3.68 23.61
CA ASP A 37 10.02 3.53 24.56
C ASP A 37 9.93 2.15 25.27
N LEU A 38 11.06 1.44 25.47
CA LEU A 38 11.12 0.33 26.46
C LEU A 38 10.65 0.74 27.88
N LYS A 39 10.50 2.06 28.13
CA LYS A 39 9.96 2.63 29.37
C LYS A 39 8.46 2.40 29.59
N GLN A 40 7.71 2.02 28.55
CA GLN A 40 6.24 1.89 28.62
C GLN A 40 5.73 0.45 28.62
N GLY A 41 6.63 -0.56 28.56
CA GLY A 41 6.22 -1.97 28.53
C GLY A 41 5.40 -2.35 27.30
N LYS A 42 5.59 -1.63 26.18
CA LYS A 42 4.90 -1.90 24.92
C LYS A 42 5.91 -1.92 23.78
N ILE A 43 5.96 -3.03 23.05
CA ILE A 43 6.84 -3.21 21.89
C ILE A 43 5.94 -3.44 20.67
N ARG A 44 6.25 -2.81 19.53
CA ARG A 44 5.50 -2.95 18.29
C ARG A 44 6.34 -3.66 17.24
N LEU A 45 5.75 -4.67 16.62
CA LEU A 45 6.25 -5.32 15.41
C LEU A 45 5.40 -4.85 14.23
N ILE A 46 6.04 -4.44 13.14
CA ILE A 46 5.35 -4.06 11.91
C ILE A 46 4.70 -5.31 11.32
N TYR A 47 3.38 -5.25 11.11
CA TYR A 47 2.63 -6.29 10.42
C TYR A 47 2.43 -5.94 8.95
N MET A 48 1.96 -4.72 8.68
CA MET A 48 1.97 -4.15 7.33
C MET A 48 2.08 -2.63 7.40
N MET A 49 2.73 -2.02 6.42
CA MET A 49 2.89 -0.58 6.35
C MET A 49 2.90 -0.11 4.90
N ASN A 50 1.87 0.65 4.51
CA ASN A 50 1.78 1.29 3.21
C ASN A 50 0.97 2.60 3.28
N ASP A 51 0.79 3.28 2.15
CA ASP A 51 0.15 4.59 2.15
C ASP A 51 -1.32 4.60 2.54
N ALA A 52 -1.98 3.45 2.53
CA ALA A 52 -3.38 3.32 2.94
C ALA A 52 -3.54 2.85 4.40
N ALA A 53 -2.56 2.11 4.94
CA ALA A 53 -2.65 1.53 6.28
C ALA A 53 -1.29 1.32 6.96
N GLU A 54 -1.27 1.55 8.28
CA GLU A 54 -0.19 1.13 9.17
C GLU A 54 -0.78 0.17 10.22
N SER A 55 -0.26 -1.06 10.28
CA SER A 55 -0.72 -2.09 11.22
C SER A 55 0.44 -2.73 11.97
N PHE A 56 0.26 -2.91 13.28
CA PHE A 56 1.29 -3.40 14.19
C PHE A 56 0.75 -4.50 15.09
N LEU A 57 1.61 -5.48 15.37
CA LEU A 57 1.43 -6.38 16.49
C LEU A 57 2.04 -5.72 17.74
N ALA A 58 1.19 -5.40 18.70
CA ALA A 58 1.54 -4.75 19.95
C ALA A 58 1.71 -5.79 21.05
N PHE A 59 2.96 -6.02 21.44
CA PHE A 59 3.30 -6.81 22.63
C PHE A 59 3.12 -5.93 23.87
N GLU A 60 2.19 -6.30 24.75
CA GLU A 60 1.88 -5.55 25.97
C GLU A 60 2.53 -6.18 27.20
N GLN A 61 2.92 -5.31 28.13
CA GLN A 61 3.74 -5.67 29.29
C GLN A 61 5.04 -6.37 28.86
N ALA A 62 5.58 -5.91 27.74
CA ALA A 62 6.68 -6.56 27.05
C ALA A 62 8.03 -6.17 27.66
N ARG A 63 8.93 -7.15 27.80
CA ARG A 63 10.33 -6.98 28.18
C ARG A 63 11.22 -7.77 27.23
N MET A 64 12.37 -7.22 26.87
CA MET A 64 13.32 -7.84 25.95
C MET A 64 14.60 -8.24 26.68
N LYS A 65 15.11 -9.45 26.42
CA LYS A 65 16.44 -9.91 26.86
C LYS A 65 17.28 -10.24 25.63
N GLY A 66 18.48 -9.66 25.55
CA GLY A 66 19.33 -9.73 24.36
C GLY A 66 19.30 -8.42 23.58
N LYS A 67 19.92 -8.41 22.40
CA LYS A 67 20.03 -7.21 21.56
C LYS A 67 19.38 -7.47 20.21
N TYR A 68 18.34 -6.73 19.87
CA TYR A 68 17.78 -6.71 18.52
C TYR A 68 18.75 -6.00 17.57
N LYS A 69 19.07 -6.62 16.43
CA LYS A 69 19.80 -5.99 15.33
C LYS A 69 18.78 -5.52 14.29
N LYS A 70 18.60 -4.20 14.16
CA LYS A 70 17.64 -3.59 13.25
C LYS A 70 17.99 -3.85 11.78
N ASP A 71 19.24 -3.63 11.42
CA ASP A 71 19.71 -3.73 10.03
C ASP A 71 20.25 -5.15 9.72
N PHE A 72 19.61 -6.17 10.30
CA PHE A 72 20.01 -7.56 10.05
C PHE A 72 19.40 -8.05 8.73
N GLU A 73 20.28 -8.39 7.79
CA GLU A 73 19.91 -9.06 6.54
C GLU A 73 20.24 -10.55 6.66
N GLY A 74 19.22 -11.40 6.66
CA GLY A 74 19.38 -12.86 6.74
C GLY A 74 18.11 -13.57 7.19
N GLU A 75 18.17 -14.90 7.25
CA GLU A 75 17.06 -15.72 7.75
C GLU A 75 16.84 -15.50 9.25
N ILE A 76 15.57 -15.39 9.63
CA ILE A 76 15.12 -15.24 11.01
C ILE A 76 14.36 -16.50 11.41
N GLU A 77 14.73 -17.07 12.55
CA GLU A 77 13.97 -18.17 13.17
C GLU A 77 13.25 -17.65 14.42
N ALA A 78 12.01 -18.09 14.61
CA ALA A 78 11.21 -17.71 15.77
C ALA A 78 10.59 -18.94 16.46
N GLU A 79 10.61 -18.95 17.78
CA GLU A 79 10.00 -19.97 18.62
C GLU A 79 9.14 -19.30 19.71
N LEU A 80 7.85 -19.62 19.75
CA LEU A 80 6.92 -19.10 20.76
C LEU A 80 6.64 -20.14 21.83
N HIS A 81 6.78 -19.74 23.10
CA HIS A 81 6.53 -20.58 24.26
C HIS A 81 5.56 -19.91 25.25
N LEU A 82 4.58 -20.66 25.75
CA LEU A 82 3.75 -20.22 26.88
C LEU A 82 4.35 -20.72 28.20
N MET A 83 4.67 -19.79 29.11
CA MET A 83 5.10 -20.11 30.47
C MET A 83 3.90 -20.10 31.41
N LYS A 84 3.22 -21.24 31.52
CA LYS A 84 1.95 -21.41 32.27
C LYS A 84 2.02 -20.88 33.70
N ASP A 85 3.11 -21.13 34.41
CA ASP A 85 3.29 -20.71 35.81
C ASP A 85 3.35 -19.19 35.98
N GLN A 86 3.81 -18.47 34.94
CA GLN A 86 4.01 -17.02 34.96
C GLN A 86 2.91 -16.26 34.21
N GLN A 87 2.02 -16.98 33.52
CA GLN A 87 0.99 -16.40 32.62
C GLN A 87 1.62 -15.39 31.65
N GLU A 88 2.75 -15.78 31.05
CA GLU A 88 3.57 -14.95 30.16
C GLU A 88 4.03 -15.78 28.97
N TYR A 89 4.11 -15.16 27.80
CA TYR A 89 4.68 -15.73 26.58
C TYR A 89 6.14 -15.34 26.45
N GLY A 90 6.96 -16.26 25.94
CA GLY A 90 8.34 -16.02 25.53
C GLY A 90 8.50 -16.31 24.04
N LEU A 91 8.76 -15.28 23.25
CA LEU A 91 9.10 -15.36 21.83
C LEU A 91 10.61 -15.24 21.66
N ILE A 92 11.26 -16.34 21.31
CA ILE A 92 12.70 -16.42 21.05
C ILE A 92 12.92 -16.15 19.56
N ILE A 93 13.76 -15.18 19.24
CA ILE A 93 14.11 -14.80 17.87
C ILE A 93 15.60 -15.01 17.66
N ARG A 94 15.98 -15.69 16.57
CA ARG A 94 17.36 -15.93 16.16
C ARG A 94 17.62 -15.20 14.84
N GLN A 95 18.54 -14.24 14.89
CA GLN A 95 19.10 -13.51 13.75
C GLN A 95 20.52 -14.04 13.50
N ALA A 96 20.63 -15.19 12.85
CA ALA A 96 21.84 -16.01 12.79
C ALA A 96 22.41 -16.31 14.20
N GLU A 97 23.62 -15.84 14.53
CA GLU A 97 24.24 -16.04 15.84
C GLU A 97 23.65 -15.15 16.95
N ASN A 98 22.88 -14.12 16.59
CA ASN A 98 22.29 -13.19 17.54
C ASN A 98 20.92 -13.72 18.01
N VAL A 99 20.77 -13.99 19.30
CA VAL A 99 19.52 -14.46 19.88
C VAL A 99 19.00 -13.45 20.89
N PHE A 100 17.71 -13.13 20.80
CA PHE A 100 17.01 -12.37 21.82
C PHE A 100 15.65 -12.99 22.12
N THR A 101 15.10 -12.64 23.27
CA THR A 101 13.80 -13.14 23.71
C THR A 101 12.92 -11.96 24.09
N LEU A 102 11.71 -11.94 23.52
CA LEU A 102 10.63 -11.03 23.89
C LEU A 102 9.70 -11.78 24.83
N PHE A 103 9.54 -11.25 26.04
CA PHE A 103 8.55 -11.72 26.98
C PHE A 103 7.38 -10.74 26.99
N PHE A 104 6.15 -11.23 27.00
CA PHE A 104 4.94 -10.40 26.98
C PHE A 104 3.74 -11.16 27.53
N ARG A 105 2.72 -10.45 28.00
CA ARG A 105 1.49 -11.09 28.51
C ARG A 105 0.34 -11.09 27.54
N ASN A 106 0.24 -10.03 26.74
CA ASN A 106 -0.83 -9.86 25.78
C ASN A 106 -0.28 -9.41 24.43
N LEU A 107 -0.98 -9.78 23.37
CA LEU A 107 -0.67 -9.44 22.00
C LEU A 107 -1.93 -8.89 21.36
N THR A 108 -1.87 -7.66 20.85
CA THR A 108 -3.01 -6.98 20.24
C THR A 108 -2.64 -6.46 18.86
N VAL A 109 -3.64 -6.30 17.99
CA VAL A 109 -3.47 -5.66 16.69
C VAL A 109 -3.82 -4.17 16.80
N GLU A 110 -2.87 -3.29 16.45
CA GLU A 110 -3.13 -1.86 16.28
C GLU A 110 -3.15 -1.52 14.79
N THR A 111 -4.28 -1.07 14.26
CA THR A 111 -4.40 -0.67 12.85
C THR A 111 -4.85 0.79 12.72
N ARG A 112 -4.19 1.52 11.83
CA ARG A 112 -4.51 2.89 11.46
C ARG A 112 -4.68 2.97 9.95
N LEU A 113 -5.76 3.60 9.50
CA LEU A 113 -6.07 3.79 8.09
C LEU A 113 -5.92 5.27 7.73
N TYR A 114 -5.41 5.54 6.54
CA TYR A 114 -5.04 6.89 6.12
C TYR A 114 -5.61 7.26 4.76
N ASN A 115 -5.81 8.57 4.57
CA ASN A 115 -6.22 9.12 3.29
C ASN A 115 -5.08 9.07 2.28
N TYR A 116 -5.06 8.01 1.48
CA TYR A 116 -4.09 7.82 0.41
C TYR A 116 -4.48 8.56 -0.89
N GLY A 117 -5.61 9.28 -0.93
CA GLY A 117 -6.22 9.80 -2.16
C GLY A 117 -5.36 10.83 -2.91
N GLU A 118 -4.64 11.66 -2.17
CA GLU A 118 -3.69 12.65 -2.71
C GLU A 118 -2.23 12.19 -2.58
N ILE A 119 -1.97 11.00 -2.04
CA ILE A 119 -0.62 10.47 -1.97
C ILE A 119 -0.13 10.08 -3.36
N GLY A 120 1.11 10.39 -3.71
CA GLY A 120 1.65 9.97 -5.00
C GLY A 120 3.16 9.96 -5.10
N HIS A 121 3.65 8.86 -5.67
CA HIS A 121 5.08 8.60 -5.87
C HIS A 121 5.44 8.61 -7.35
N PHE A 122 6.53 9.29 -7.72
CA PHE A 122 6.93 9.48 -9.11
C PHE A 122 8.30 8.85 -9.42
N TRP A 123 8.50 7.60 -8.96
CA TRP A 123 9.78 6.90 -9.10
C TRP A 123 10.11 6.50 -10.54
N ILE A 124 9.09 6.16 -11.34
CA ILE A 124 9.26 5.78 -12.75
C ILE A 124 8.63 6.81 -13.67
N SER A 125 9.42 7.29 -14.62
CA SER A 125 8.99 8.29 -15.60
C SER A 125 8.01 7.74 -16.65
N GLY A 126 7.12 8.60 -17.12
CA GLY A 126 6.18 8.34 -18.21
C GLY A 126 4.89 7.66 -17.75
N TYR A 127 3.76 8.19 -18.22
CA TYR A 127 2.41 7.73 -17.86
C TYR A 127 2.16 7.73 -16.35
N GLU A 128 2.68 8.74 -15.67
CA GLU A 128 2.69 8.88 -14.22
C GLU A 128 1.29 8.74 -13.63
N TYR A 129 0.27 9.28 -14.31
CA TYR A 129 -1.14 9.16 -13.91
C TYR A 129 -1.68 7.70 -13.92
N LEU A 130 -1.19 6.83 -14.81
CA LEU A 130 -1.54 5.41 -14.82
C LEU A 130 -0.78 4.65 -13.75
N ARG A 131 0.49 5.00 -13.53
CA ARG A 131 1.29 4.43 -12.43
C ARG A 131 0.74 4.81 -11.06
N GLN A 132 0.13 5.99 -10.91
CA GLN A 132 -0.60 6.34 -9.69
C GLN A 132 -1.81 5.42 -9.45
N ILE A 133 -2.54 5.04 -10.51
CA ILE A 133 -3.67 4.12 -10.38
C ILE A 133 -3.15 2.72 -10.01
N GLU A 134 -2.10 2.27 -10.69
CA GLU A 134 -1.46 0.98 -10.41
C GLU A 134 -0.95 0.88 -8.97
N TYR A 135 -0.18 1.88 -8.54
CA TYR A 135 0.34 1.95 -7.17
C TYR A 135 -0.79 1.89 -6.15
N LYS A 136 -1.87 2.66 -6.36
CA LYS A 136 -2.99 2.71 -5.43
C LYS A 136 -3.80 1.43 -5.42
N ALA A 137 -4.00 0.79 -6.57
CA ALA A 137 -4.61 -0.53 -6.61
C ALA A 137 -3.77 -1.56 -5.83
N SER A 138 -2.43 -1.51 -5.97
CA SER A 138 -1.52 -2.41 -5.23
C SER A 138 -1.61 -2.21 -3.72
N ILE A 139 -1.48 -0.98 -3.20
CA ILE A 139 -1.53 -0.76 -1.75
C ILE A 139 -2.90 -1.09 -1.15
N ILE A 140 -3.99 -0.92 -1.92
CA ILE A 140 -5.34 -1.30 -1.48
C ILE A 140 -5.48 -2.84 -1.48
N ARG A 141 -4.94 -3.54 -2.48
CA ARG A 141 -4.87 -5.00 -2.49
C ARG A 141 -4.10 -5.50 -1.27
N ASP A 142 -2.90 -4.98 -1.01
CA ASP A 142 -2.09 -5.38 0.14
C ASP A 142 -2.83 -5.10 1.45
N LYS A 143 -3.46 -3.93 1.59
CA LYS A 143 -4.34 -3.60 2.73
C LYS A 143 -5.44 -4.65 2.91
N ARG A 144 -6.10 -5.09 1.83
CA ARG A 144 -7.17 -6.09 1.86
C ARG A 144 -6.65 -7.47 2.24
N GLU A 145 -5.53 -7.90 1.64
CA GLU A 145 -4.95 -9.23 1.85
C GLU A 145 -4.44 -9.40 3.29
N TYR A 146 -3.73 -8.40 3.82
CA TYR A 146 -3.17 -8.47 5.17
C TYR A 146 -4.21 -8.22 6.26
N LEU A 147 -5.11 -7.25 6.10
CA LEU A 147 -6.04 -6.84 7.16
C LEU A 147 -7.41 -7.48 7.05
N GLY A 148 -7.82 -7.86 5.85
CA GLY A 148 -9.14 -8.40 5.54
C GLY A 148 -10.12 -7.36 5.02
N ASN A 149 -11.25 -7.86 4.50
CA ASN A 149 -12.29 -7.05 3.85
C ASN A 149 -12.95 -5.99 4.75
N ASP A 150 -12.94 -6.18 6.07
CA ASP A 150 -13.56 -5.25 7.03
C ASP A 150 -12.83 -3.91 7.10
N PHE A 151 -11.57 -3.87 6.67
CA PHE A 151 -10.78 -2.63 6.59
C PHE A 151 -10.96 -1.90 5.25
N CYS A 152 -11.68 -2.51 4.29
CA CYS A 152 -11.88 -1.97 2.95
C CYS A 152 -13.35 -1.59 2.71
N ASN A 153 -13.57 -0.37 2.22
CA ASN A 153 -14.89 0.02 1.71
C ASN A 153 -15.20 -0.67 0.36
N GLU A 154 -16.46 -0.59 -0.10
CA GLU A 154 -16.89 -1.28 -1.33
C GLU A 154 -16.08 -0.86 -2.56
N THR A 155 -15.80 0.43 -2.70
CA THR A 155 -15.01 0.97 -3.82
C THR A 155 -13.56 0.47 -3.75
N GLU A 156 -12.96 0.41 -2.56
CA GLU A 156 -11.63 -0.16 -2.36
C GLU A 156 -11.57 -1.63 -2.74
N ARG A 157 -12.59 -2.43 -2.41
CA ARG A 157 -12.63 -3.85 -2.80
C ARG A 157 -12.60 -4.00 -4.32
N LYS A 158 -13.35 -3.17 -5.05
CA LYS A 158 -13.29 -3.14 -6.53
C LYS A 158 -11.92 -2.70 -7.05
N LEU A 159 -11.35 -1.65 -6.46
CA LEU A 159 -10.03 -1.14 -6.86
C LEU A 159 -8.90 -2.14 -6.58
N ALA A 160 -8.99 -2.92 -5.50
CA ALA A 160 -8.05 -3.98 -5.16
C ALA A 160 -7.97 -5.05 -6.25
N GLU A 161 -9.11 -5.46 -6.83
CA GLU A 161 -9.11 -6.44 -7.93
C GLU A 161 -8.34 -5.95 -9.15
N LEU A 162 -8.29 -4.63 -9.38
CA LEU A 162 -7.56 -4.08 -10.53
C LEU A 162 -6.03 -4.23 -10.41
N ALA A 163 -5.51 -4.56 -9.23
CA ALA A 163 -4.11 -4.97 -9.09
C ALA A 163 -3.82 -6.29 -9.84
N ASP A 164 -4.85 -7.10 -10.04
CA ASP A 164 -4.84 -8.34 -10.83
C ASP A 164 -5.32 -8.13 -12.26
N PHE A 165 -5.31 -6.89 -12.76
CA PHE A 165 -5.62 -6.56 -14.15
C PHE A 165 -4.33 -6.19 -14.93
N PRO A 166 -3.72 -7.13 -15.69
CA PRO A 166 -2.42 -6.91 -16.35
C PRO A 166 -2.31 -5.68 -17.27
N PRO A 167 -3.38 -5.23 -17.96
CA PRO A 167 -3.33 -4.00 -18.75
C PRO A 167 -3.13 -2.72 -17.94
N LEU A 168 -3.38 -2.73 -16.62
CA LEU A 168 -3.29 -1.57 -15.73
C LEU A 168 -2.36 -1.79 -14.53
N ASN A 169 -1.86 -3.01 -14.30
CA ASN A 169 -0.96 -3.31 -13.19
C ASN A 169 0.55 -3.22 -13.57
N TYR A 170 1.43 -3.67 -12.67
CA TYR A 170 2.88 -3.69 -12.83
C TYR A 170 3.40 -4.31 -14.14
N CYS A 171 2.64 -5.18 -14.82
CA CYS A 171 3.03 -5.75 -16.11
C CYS A 171 3.15 -4.71 -17.23
N CYS A 172 2.33 -3.67 -17.18
CA CYS A 172 2.30 -2.60 -18.18
C CYS A 172 2.71 -1.24 -17.60
N TYR A 173 2.46 -1.01 -16.31
CA TYR A 173 2.66 0.26 -15.62
C TYR A 173 3.30 0.10 -14.24
N PRO A 174 4.50 -0.52 -14.13
CA PRO A 174 5.16 -0.66 -12.83
C PRO A 174 5.38 0.71 -12.17
N SER A 175 4.85 0.94 -10.97
CA SER A 175 5.10 2.19 -10.24
C SER A 175 6.45 2.19 -9.51
N VAL A 176 6.91 1.02 -9.08
CA VAL A 176 8.17 0.77 -8.35
C VAL A 176 9.24 0.12 -9.23
N SER A 177 10.50 0.19 -8.79
CA SER A 177 11.59 -0.57 -9.43
C SER A 177 11.40 -2.08 -9.27
N GLU A 178 12.00 -2.85 -10.19
CA GLU A 178 11.80 -4.31 -10.30
C GLU A 178 12.09 -5.09 -9.00
N GLN A 179 12.99 -4.58 -8.16
CA GLN A 179 13.35 -5.20 -6.88
C GLN A 179 12.23 -5.14 -5.82
N TYR A 180 11.23 -4.27 -6.01
CA TYR A 180 10.08 -4.13 -5.10
C TYR A 180 8.78 -4.68 -5.69
N ILE A 181 8.84 -5.31 -6.87
CA ILE A 181 7.66 -5.91 -7.49
C ILE A 181 7.47 -7.32 -6.94
N PHE A 182 6.28 -7.59 -6.41
CA PHE A 182 5.85 -8.95 -6.10
C PHE A 182 5.36 -9.64 -7.38
N TYR A 183 6.16 -10.57 -7.90
CA TYR A 183 5.84 -11.29 -9.14
C TYR A 183 4.86 -12.43 -8.86
N ARG A 184 3.78 -12.48 -9.64
CA ARG A 184 2.83 -13.59 -9.67
C ARG A 184 3.34 -14.70 -10.59
N ASP A 185 2.92 -15.93 -10.35
CA ASP A 185 3.25 -17.09 -11.19
C ASP A 185 2.76 -16.91 -12.64
N ASP A 186 1.51 -16.47 -12.82
CA ASP A 186 0.96 -16.07 -14.12
C ASP A 186 0.57 -14.58 -14.12
N PRO A 187 1.52 -13.69 -14.44
CA PRO A 187 1.30 -12.24 -14.34
C PRO A 187 0.46 -11.68 -15.50
N TRP A 188 0.24 -12.45 -16.58
CA TRP A 188 -0.49 -11.99 -17.77
C TRP A 188 -1.94 -12.43 -17.84
N SER A 189 -2.38 -13.31 -16.93
CA SER A 189 -3.78 -13.69 -16.79
C SER A 189 -4.48 -12.82 -15.74
N PRO A 190 -5.61 -12.17 -16.09
CA PRO A 190 -6.40 -11.44 -15.11
C PRO A 190 -7.21 -12.41 -14.22
N SER A 191 -7.58 -11.96 -13.01
CA SER A 191 -8.64 -12.65 -12.24
C SER A 191 -10.02 -12.37 -12.85
N GLU A 192 -11.01 -13.23 -12.59
CA GLU A 192 -12.37 -13.00 -13.09
C GLU A 192 -13.01 -11.78 -12.43
N GLU A 193 -12.70 -11.54 -11.15
CA GLU A 193 -13.15 -10.37 -10.39
C GLU A 193 -12.60 -9.07 -11.00
N ALA A 194 -11.31 -9.05 -11.40
CA ALA A 194 -10.71 -7.92 -12.08
C ALA A 194 -11.39 -7.63 -13.43
N MET A 195 -11.77 -8.69 -14.16
CA MET A 195 -12.48 -8.59 -15.43
C MET A 195 -13.90 -8.04 -15.25
N ASP A 196 -14.63 -8.50 -14.23
CA ASP A 196 -15.97 -8.01 -13.91
C ASP A 196 -15.95 -6.53 -13.51
N VAL A 197 -15.02 -6.13 -12.65
CA VAL A 197 -14.86 -4.72 -12.27
C VAL A 197 -14.54 -3.87 -13.50
N MET A 198 -13.58 -4.27 -14.33
CA MET A 198 -13.24 -3.49 -15.53
C MET A 198 -14.39 -3.44 -16.55
N GLU A 199 -15.16 -4.52 -16.70
CA GLU A 199 -16.36 -4.56 -17.55
C GLU A 199 -17.41 -3.56 -17.04
N GLU A 200 -17.75 -3.59 -15.75
CA GLU A 200 -18.68 -2.64 -15.11
C GLU A 200 -18.25 -1.18 -15.36
N LEU A 201 -16.96 -0.88 -15.15
CA LEU A 201 -16.44 0.48 -15.30
C LEU A 201 -16.44 0.97 -16.76
N LEU A 202 -16.12 0.09 -17.71
CA LEU A 202 -16.16 0.42 -19.14
C LEU A 202 -17.59 0.64 -19.64
N GLU A 203 -18.56 -0.13 -19.14
CA GLU A 203 -19.98 0.07 -19.42
C GLU A 203 -20.46 1.41 -18.85
N LYS A 204 -20.05 1.77 -17.62
CA LYS A 204 -20.39 3.04 -16.98
C LYS A 204 -19.94 4.27 -17.78
N VAL A 205 -18.79 4.18 -18.49
CA VAL A 205 -18.29 5.28 -19.35
C VAL A 205 -18.67 5.14 -20.83
N ASP A 206 -19.47 4.12 -21.19
CA ASP A 206 -19.87 3.75 -22.56
C ASP A 206 -18.67 3.57 -23.54
N ASP A 207 -17.57 2.99 -23.07
CA ASP A 207 -16.40 2.71 -23.91
C ASP A 207 -16.52 1.37 -24.65
N ARG A 208 -17.43 1.34 -25.63
CA ARG A 208 -17.74 0.14 -26.41
C ARG A 208 -16.54 -0.43 -27.16
N ARG A 209 -15.54 0.40 -27.49
CA ARG A 209 -14.34 -0.07 -28.19
C ARG A 209 -13.45 -0.83 -27.24
N MET A 210 -13.18 -0.28 -26.05
CA MET A 210 -12.35 -0.95 -25.05
C MET A 210 -13.05 -2.18 -24.49
N LEU A 211 -14.37 -2.15 -24.31
CA LEU A 211 -15.17 -3.29 -23.86
C LEU A 211 -15.08 -4.49 -24.81
N ARG A 212 -15.11 -4.26 -26.13
CA ARG A 212 -14.90 -5.35 -27.13
C ARG A 212 -13.53 -6.01 -26.99
N ILE A 213 -12.50 -5.23 -26.69
CA ILE A 213 -11.14 -5.73 -26.52
C ILE A 213 -11.00 -6.45 -25.17
N LEU A 214 -11.63 -5.94 -24.10
CA LEU A 214 -11.71 -6.59 -22.79
C LEU A 214 -12.31 -8.00 -22.93
N ARG A 215 -13.46 -8.12 -23.60
CA ARG A 215 -14.12 -9.43 -23.84
C ARG A 215 -13.28 -10.40 -24.66
N LEU A 216 -12.48 -9.89 -25.60
CA LEU A 216 -11.52 -10.71 -26.35
C LEU A 216 -10.37 -11.19 -25.44
N TYR A 217 -9.85 -10.29 -24.60
CA TYR A 217 -8.80 -10.60 -23.63
C TYR A 217 -9.28 -11.60 -22.57
N ARG A 218 -10.55 -11.52 -22.13
CA ARG A 218 -11.19 -12.50 -21.23
C ARG A 218 -11.11 -13.93 -21.76
N ARG A 219 -11.41 -14.12 -23.04
CA ARG A 219 -11.38 -15.43 -23.70
C ARG A 219 -9.96 -15.91 -24.01
N HIS A 220 -9.05 -14.95 -24.22
CA HIS A 220 -7.69 -15.19 -24.67
C HIS A 220 -6.74 -14.24 -23.92
N PRO A 221 -6.27 -14.60 -22.71
CA PRO A 221 -5.46 -13.74 -21.85
C PRO A 221 -4.01 -13.61 -22.35
N TYR A 222 -3.84 -13.27 -23.62
CA TYR A 222 -2.54 -13.15 -24.25
C TYR A 222 -1.89 -11.82 -23.90
N LYS A 223 -0.60 -11.87 -23.55
CA LYS A 223 0.28 -10.73 -23.32
C LYS A 223 0.16 -9.60 -24.37
N VAL A 224 -0.04 -9.96 -25.64
CA VAL A 224 -0.20 -8.97 -26.73
C VAL A 224 -1.50 -8.18 -26.63
N LEU A 225 -2.59 -8.80 -26.17
CA LEU A 225 -3.88 -8.13 -25.95
C LEU A 225 -3.81 -7.26 -24.71
N ALA A 226 -3.16 -7.74 -23.64
CA ALA A 226 -2.95 -6.93 -22.45
C ALA A 226 -2.19 -5.62 -22.76
N ARG A 227 -1.09 -5.72 -23.51
CA ARG A 227 -0.32 -4.56 -24.00
C ARG A 227 -1.09 -3.68 -24.98
N TYR A 228 -2.02 -4.23 -25.74
CA TYR A 228 -2.88 -3.44 -26.61
C TYR A 228 -3.88 -2.62 -25.78
N MET A 229 -4.49 -3.22 -24.75
CA MET A 229 -5.36 -2.53 -23.80
C MET A 229 -4.61 -1.47 -22.99
N ALA A 230 -3.40 -1.76 -22.51
CA ALA A 230 -2.53 -0.76 -21.88
C ALA A 230 -2.38 0.47 -22.79
N ARG A 231 -2.06 0.25 -24.08
CA ARG A 231 -1.98 1.34 -25.06
C ARG A 231 -3.29 2.09 -25.29
N MET A 232 -4.44 1.53 -24.95
CA MET A 232 -5.72 2.22 -25.01
C MET A 232 -5.87 3.22 -23.85
N PHE A 233 -5.48 2.85 -22.63
CA PHE A 233 -5.57 3.72 -21.44
C PHE A 233 -4.86 5.07 -21.60
N HIS A 234 -3.78 5.14 -22.38
CA HIS A 234 -3.08 6.41 -22.59
C HIS A 234 -3.61 7.24 -23.77
N ARG A 235 -4.64 6.79 -24.49
CA ARG A 235 -5.23 7.54 -25.61
C ARG A 235 -6.31 8.48 -25.11
N SER A 236 -6.39 9.66 -25.72
CA SER A 236 -7.43 10.64 -25.41
C SER A 236 -8.85 10.12 -25.71
N SER A 237 -9.01 9.10 -26.57
CA SER A 237 -10.31 8.48 -26.85
C SER A 237 -10.84 7.58 -25.73
N HIS A 238 -10.01 7.26 -24.73
CA HIS A 238 -10.30 6.37 -23.60
C HIS A 238 -9.99 7.08 -22.27
N ASP A 239 -10.09 8.41 -22.24
CA ASP A 239 -9.74 9.22 -21.09
C ASP A 239 -10.72 9.08 -19.92
N LYS A 240 -12.02 8.92 -20.23
CA LYS A 240 -13.10 8.78 -19.25
C LYS A 240 -12.89 7.63 -18.25
N ILE A 241 -12.41 6.47 -18.70
CA ILE A 241 -12.16 5.34 -17.78
C ILE A 241 -11.03 5.66 -16.80
N VAL A 242 -9.98 6.32 -17.28
CA VAL A 242 -8.86 6.74 -16.43
C VAL A 242 -9.30 7.80 -15.43
N ASP A 243 -10.09 8.79 -15.87
CA ASP A 243 -10.61 9.85 -14.99
C ASP A 243 -11.55 9.25 -13.93
N LEU A 244 -12.43 8.33 -14.31
CA LEU A 244 -13.30 7.60 -13.39
C LEU A 244 -12.50 6.83 -12.33
N LEU A 245 -11.43 6.12 -12.73
CA LEU A 245 -10.58 5.39 -11.79
C LEU A 245 -9.90 6.33 -10.78
N GLN A 246 -9.40 7.48 -11.25
CA GLN A 246 -8.81 8.49 -10.36
C GLN A 246 -9.85 9.07 -9.39
N GLU A 247 -11.06 9.34 -9.86
CA GLU A 247 -12.17 9.82 -9.02
C GLU A 247 -12.57 8.78 -7.97
N MET A 248 -12.70 7.51 -8.36
CA MET A 248 -13.01 6.41 -7.44
C MET A 248 -11.98 6.30 -6.32
N ILE A 249 -10.69 6.39 -6.65
CA ILE A 249 -9.59 6.37 -5.68
C ILE A 249 -9.73 7.51 -4.67
N VAL A 250 -9.93 8.73 -5.16
CA VAL A 250 -10.03 9.91 -4.31
C VAL A 250 -11.26 9.83 -3.41
N GLU A 251 -12.40 9.40 -3.96
CA GLU A 251 -13.65 9.26 -3.20
C GLU A 251 -13.56 8.18 -2.13
N ALA A 252 -12.98 7.02 -2.47
CA ALA A 252 -12.77 5.93 -1.53
C ALA A 252 -11.85 6.33 -0.37
N ALA A 253 -10.83 7.15 -0.63
CA ALA A 253 -9.89 7.58 0.39
C ALA A 253 -10.45 8.67 1.34
N LYS A 254 -11.49 9.41 0.95
CA LYS A 254 -12.06 10.53 1.74
C LYS A 254 -12.61 10.09 3.10
N THR A 255 -12.99 8.83 3.25
CA THR A 255 -13.52 8.30 4.52
C THR A 255 -12.45 8.21 5.60
N TYR A 256 -11.18 8.24 5.23
CA TYR A 256 -10.05 8.06 6.14
C TYR A 256 -9.44 9.40 6.58
N PRO A 257 -8.90 9.49 7.80
CA PRO A 257 -8.21 10.68 8.28
C PRO A 257 -6.88 10.89 7.54
N LYS A 258 -6.42 12.13 7.47
CA LYS A 258 -5.05 12.45 7.05
C LYS A 258 -4.06 12.07 8.16
N ARG A 259 -2.81 11.73 7.79
CA ARG A 259 -1.75 11.47 8.77
C ARG A 259 -1.51 12.69 9.65
N ARG A 260 -1.10 12.43 10.90
CA ARG A 260 -0.74 13.48 11.84
C ARG A 260 0.72 13.87 11.61
N LEU A 261 0.93 15.13 11.19
CA LEU A 261 2.25 15.73 11.06
C LEU A 261 2.67 16.42 12.37
N GLN A 262 3.98 16.44 12.66
CA GLN A 262 4.50 17.30 13.74
C GLN A 262 4.35 18.78 13.39
N THR A 263 4.45 19.65 14.41
CA THR A 263 4.16 21.08 14.26
C THR A 263 5.00 21.75 13.17
N ASP A 264 6.29 21.44 13.09
CA ASP A 264 7.23 21.95 12.10
C ASP A 264 6.97 21.39 10.69
N GLU A 265 6.77 20.06 10.57
CA GLU A 265 6.37 19.38 9.33
C GLU A 265 5.06 19.96 8.78
N LYS A 266 4.09 20.19 9.66
CA LYS A 266 2.80 20.77 9.33
C LYS A 266 2.94 22.18 8.77
N VAL A 267 3.76 23.03 9.38
CA VAL A 267 4.02 24.39 8.87
C VAL A 267 4.68 24.34 7.49
N ARG A 268 5.65 23.45 7.29
CA ARG A 268 6.29 23.23 5.98
C ARG A 268 5.27 22.75 4.95
N TYR A 269 4.43 21.78 5.31
CA TYR A 269 3.36 21.24 4.48
C TYR A 269 2.38 22.31 4.02
N GLU A 270 1.85 23.11 4.95
CA GLU A 270 0.88 24.15 4.64
C GLU A 270 1.46 25.19 3.69
N LYS A 271 2.75 25.54 3.85
CA LYS A 271 3.45 26.46 2.95
C LYS A 271 3.59 25.87 1.54
N LEU A 272 4.05 24.62 1.42
CA LEU A 272 4.19 23.93 0.12
C LEU A 272 2.84 23.75 -0.56
N ARG A 273 1.82 23.32 0.19
CA ARG A 273 0.45 23.15 -0.30
C ARG A 273 -0.12 24.48 -0.82
N LYS A 274 0.09 25.58 -0.11
CA LYS A 274 -0.36 26.92 -0.57
C LYS A 274 0.33 27.32 -1.88
N LYS A 275 1.64 27.07 -2.02
CA LYS A 275 2.37 27.30 -3.27
C LYS A 275 1.81 26.44 -4.42
N ALA A 276 1.55 25.15 -4.14
CA ALA A 276 0.96 24.23 -5.11
C ALA A 276 -0.42 24.69 -5.58
N GLU A 277 -1.29 25.13 -4.67
CA GLU A 277 -2.62 25.61 -5.02
C GLU A 277 -2.57 26.91 -5.84
N MET A 278 -1.68 27.86 -5.48
CA MET A 278 -1.48 29.07 -6.29
C MET A 278 -1.03 28.74 -7.71
N ARG A 279 -0.06 27.82 -7.85
CA ARG A 279 0.46 27.38 -9.14
C ARG A 279 -0.58 26.59 -9.95
N LYS A 280 -1.37 25.75 -9.30
CA LYS A 280 -2.52 25.05 -9.91
C LYS A 280 -3.55 26.05 -10.45
N ASN A 281 -3.96 27.03 -9.65
CA ASN A 281 -4.91 28.06 -10.07
C ASN A 281 -4.40 28.87 -11.28
N GLU A 282 -3.11 29.20 -11.30
CA GLU A 282 -2.47 29.85 -12.46
C GLU A 282 -2.59 29.00 -13.73
N LEU A 283 -2.27 27.70 -13.64
CA LEU A 283 -2.38 26.77 -14.76
C LEU A 283 -3.83 26.59 -15.21
N GLU A 284 -4.78 26.45 -14.29
CA GLU A 284 -6.20 26.32 -14.58
C GLU A 284 -6.77 27.57 -15.25
N SER A 285 -6.31 28.78 -14.87
CA SER A 285 -6.66 30.04 -15.54
C SER A 285 -6.20 30.08 -17.01
N GLN A 286 -5.14 29.34 -17.34
CA GLN A 286 -4.62 29.16 -18.69
C GLN A 286 -5.32 28.00 -19.43
N GLY A 287 -6.30 27.33 -18.79
CA GLY A 287 -6.99 26.15 -19.30
C GLY A 287 -6.13 24.89 -19.31
N ILE A 288 -5.19 24.77 -18.36
CA ILE A 288 -4.32 23.61 -18.18
C ILE A 288 -4.76 22.90 -16.90
N ARG A 289 -5.24 21.66 -17.02
CA ARG A 289 -5.60 20.83 -15.85
C ARG A 289 -4.32 20.49 -15.07
N ALA A 290 -4.39 20.58 -13.75
CA ALA A 290 -3.32 20.12 -12.85
C ALA A 290 -3.91 19.45 -11.60
N THR A 291 -3.17 18.51 -11.02
CA THR A 291 -3.59 17.76 -9.82
C THR A 291 -2.44 17.77 -8.81
N ILE A 292 -2.76 18.04 -7.54
CA ILE A 292 -1.78 18.07 -6.45
C ILE A 292 -1.61 16.65 -5.89
N PHE A 293 -0.36 16.24 -5.69
CA PHE A 293 0.01 15.04 -4.96
C PHE A 293 0.96 15.38 -3.81
N CYS A 294 0.98 14.55 -2.78
CA CYS A 294 1.87 14.68 -1.63
C CYS A 294 2.61 13.37 -1.39
N GLU A 295 3.87 13.46 -0.98
CA GLU A 295 4.63 12.35 -0.39
C GLU A 295 4.81 12.72 1.08
N GLU A 296 4.37 11.85 1.99
CA GLU A 296 4.43 12.09 3.44
C GLU A 296 5.03 10.88 4.16
N PRO A 297 5.79 11.09 5.24
CA PRO A 297 6.37 9.99 6.02
C PRO A 297 5.29 9.18 6.74
N PHE A 298 5.61 7.94 7.12
CA PHE A 298 4.75 7.15 8.01
C PHE A 298 4.70 7.76 9.41
N GLU A 299 3.59 7.57 10.11
CA GLU A 299 3.38 8.14 11.44
C GLU A 299 4.17 7.37 12.51
N ALA A 300 4.18 6.03 12.43
CA ALA A 300 4.81 5.18 13.44
C ALA A 300 6.33 4.97 13.21
N VAL A 301 6.76 4.89 11.96
CA VAL A 301 8.16 4.74 11.57
C VAL A 301 8.52 5.96 10.74
N ARG A 302 9.07 6.98 11.40
CA ARG A 302 9.51 8.19 10.72
C ARG A 302 10.74 7.87 9.88
N ASP A 303 10.49 7.38 8.67
CA ASP A 303 11.50 7.16 7.66
C ASP A 303 12.17 8.48 7.29
N SER A 304 13.32 8.39 6.63
CA SER A 304 14.05 9.55 6.07
C SER A 304 13.32 10.22 4.89
N VAL A 305 12.05 9.87 4.63
CA VAL A 305 11.26 10.43 3.54
C VAL A 305 10.85 11.86 3.91
N ASP A 306 11.50 12.82 3.25
CA ASP A 306 11.11 14.22 3.30
C ASP A 306 9.69 14.41 2.75
N LEU A 307 8.90 15.21 3.46
CA LEU A 307 7.60 15.67 3.00
C LEU A 307 7.76 16.49 1.70
N LYS A 308 7.11 16.03 0.61
CA LYS A 308 7.13 16.70 -0.70
C LYS A 308 5.73 16.93 -1.24
N VAL A 309 5.59 17.95 -2.07
CA VAL A 309 4.35 18.28 -2.76
C VAL A 309 4.63 18.41 -4.25
N TYR A 310 3.81 17.75 -5.05
CA TYR A 310 3.94 17.66 -6.50
C TYR A 310 2.71 18.22 -7.21
N LEU A 311 2.92 18.76 -8.40
CA LEU A 311 1.88 19.05 -9.37
C LEU A 311 2.03 18.15 -10.59
N MET A 312 1.01 17.35 -10.84
CA MET A 312 0.84 16.62 -12.09
C MET A 312 0.08 17.50 -13.09
N ILE A 313 0.80 18.02 -14.08
CA ILE A 313 0.30 19.01 -15.05
C ILE A 313 0.00 18.32 -16.38
N TRP A 314 -1.23 18.44 -16.87
CA TRP A 314 -1.64 17.82 -18.13
C TRP A 314 -1.11 18.59 -19.35
N LYS A 315 -0.57 17.88 -20.34
CA LYS A 315 -0.13 18.47 -21.61
C LYS A 315 -1.27 18.42 -22.63
N ARG A 316 -1.52 19.54 -23.33
CA ARG A 316 -2.46 19.58 -24.47
C ARG A 316 -1.93 18.73 -25.62
N ARG A 317 -2.53 17.56 -25.85
CA ARG A 317 -2.25 16.69 -27.00
C ARG A 317 -3.52 15.98 -27.46
N THR A 318 -3.60 15.74 -28.77
CA THR A 318 -4.80 15.21 -29.43
C THR A 318 -4.94 13.69 -29.38
N PHE A 319 -3.81 12.95 -29.38
CA PHE A 319 -3.85 11.49 -29.49
C PHE A 319 -3.53 10.75 -28.19
N ASN A 320 -2.38 11.08 -27.58
CA ASN A 320 -1.93 10.45 -26.34
C ASN A 320 -1.92 11.46 -25.20
N ARG A 321 -2.52 11.06 -24.08
CA ARG A 321 -2.46 11.80 -22.83
C ARG A 321 -1.03 11.75 -22.27
N LYS A 322 -0.51 12.92 -21.92
CA LYS A 322 0.81 13.08 -21.29
C LYS A 322 0.71 14.08 -20.15
N VAL A 323 1.51 13.86 -19.12
CA VAL A 323 1.64 14.78 -18.00
C VAL A 323 3.10 15.25 -17.88
N ARG A 324 3.32 16.23 -17.01
CA ARG A 324 4.63 16.63 -16.48
C ARG A 324 4.48 16.74 -14.97
N ILE A 325 5.46 16.24 -14.23
CA ILE A 325 5.53 16.41 -12.78
C ILE A 325 6.39 17.64 -12.47
N GLU A 326 5.90 18.48 -11.58
CA GLU A 326 6.60 19.65 -11.04
C GLU A 326 6.62 19.52 -9.51
N GLU A 327 7.81 19.41 -8.93
CA GLU A 327 7.99 19.44 -7.46
C GLU A 327 7.94 20.88 -6.96
N ILE A 328 7.21 21.10 -5.88
CA ILE A 328 7.07 22.41 -5.24
C ILE A 328 8.14 22.54 -4.16
N ILE A 329 8.93 23.61 -4.27
CA ILE A 329 10.03 23.97 -3.36
C ILE A 329 9.66 25.25 -2.61
#